data_AF-A0A0U9HRH4-F1
#
_entry.id   AF-A0A0U9HRH4-F1
#
_cell.length_a   1.000
_cell.length_b   1.000
_cell.length_c   1.000
_cell.angle_alpha   90.00
_cell.angle_beta   90.00
_cell.angle_gamma   90.00
#
_symmetry.space_group_name_H-M   'P 1'
#
loop_
_entity.id
_entity.type
_entity.pdbx_description
1 polymer ?
#
loop_
_entity_poly.entity_id
_entity_poly.type
_entity_poly.pdbx_seq_one_letter_code
_entity_poly.pdbx_strand_id
1 'polypeptide(L)'
;MVIEVKPKKDESSDIEKLTQQVFFKTIELLGGIRKLAEYRSLTWLPALARAAYTIVLKEKFLKTEEEIASLVGITKNTVRMILRADPEIALKKIKELEEGFPETKKELKVHTAGAIARLAYKEISSGQ
;
A
#
# COMPACT_ATOMS: atom_id res chain seq x y z
N MET A 1 45.52 -0.63 13.68
CA MET A 1 44.46 -1.61 13.36
C MET A 1 43.41 -0.84 12.57
N VAL A 2 43.33 -1.07 11.26
CA VAL A 2 42.34 -0.39 10.41
C VAL A 2 41.06 -1.20 10.51
N ILE A 3 40.04 -0.63 11.16
CA ILE A 3 38.73 -1.28 11.27
C ILE A 3 37.99 -0.96 9.98
N GLU A 4 37.94 -1.91 9.05
CA GLU A 4 37.03 -1.82 7.91
C GLU A 4 35.58 -1.91 8.42
N VAL A 5 34.94 -0.76 8.53
CA VAL A 5 33.50 -0.68 8.80
C VAL A 5 32.78 -0.99 7.49
N LYS A 6 32.36 -2.24 7.30
CA LYS A 6 31.44 -2.58 6.21
C LYS A 6 30.17 -1.73 6.37
N PRO A 7 29.68 -1.05 5.32
CA PRO A 7 28.49 -0.22 5.44
C PRO A 7 27.33 -1.12 5.86
N LYS A 8 26.78 -0.85 7.05
CA LYS A 8 25.61 -1.54 7.57
C LYS A 8 24.46 -1.22 6.62
N LYS A 9 23.98 -2.22 5.89
CA LYS A 9 22.86 -2.08 4.97
C LYS A 9 21.70 -1.42 5.71
N ASP A 10 21.29 -0.24 5.27
CA ASP A 10 20.30 0.57 5.96
C ASP A 10 18.89 -0.01 5.69
N GLU A 11 18.33 -0.71 6.69
CA GLU A 11 16.98 -1.29 6.64
C GLU A 11 15.94 -0.24 6.26
N SER A 12 16.11 1.02 6.72
CA SER A 12 15.18 2.10 6.38
C SER A 12 15.18 2.43 4.89
N SER A 13 16.35 2.37 4.24
CA SER A 13 16.48 2.59 2.80
C SER A 13 15.85 1.45 1.99
N ASP A 14 16.03 0.20 2.43
CA ASP A 14 15.41 -0.97 1.78
C ASP A 14 13.88 -0.93 1.92
N ILE A 15 13.36 -0.54 3.08
CA ILE A 15 11.93 -0.33 3.33
C ILE A 15 11.37 0.75 2.39
N GLU A 16 12.03 1.91 2.32
CA GLU A 16 11.58 3.05 1.51
C GLU A 16 11.51 2.67 0.03
N LYS A 17 12.59 2.06 -0.50
CA LYS A 17 12.65 1.63 -1.91
C LYS A 17 11.54 0.64 -2.26
N LEU A 18 11.35 -0.39 -1.44
CA LEU A 18 10.31 -1.39 -1.70
C LEU A 18 8.91 -0.80 -1.54
N THR A 19 8.71 0.10 -0.59
CA THR A 19 7.44 0.82 -0.41
C THR A 19 7.11 1.68 -1.63
N GLN A 20 8.08 2.39 -2.19
CA GLN A 20 7.90 3.16 -3.43
C GLN A 20 7.51 2.26 -4.60
N GLN A 21 8.17 1.11 -4.77
CA GLN A 21 7.84 0.16 -5.83
C GLN A 21 6.39 -0.35 -5.69
N VAL A 22 5.99 -0.79 -4.50
CA VAL A 22 4.62 -1.24 -4.23
C VAL A 22 3.61 -0.12 -4.45
N PHE A 23 3.92 1.10 -4.01
CA PHE A 23 3.06 2.26 -4.18
C PHE A 23 2.82 2.59 -5.67
N PHE A 24 3.87 2.64 -6.49
CA PHE A 24 3.73 2.89 -7.92
C PHE A 24 2.99 1.77 -8.65
N LYS A 25 3.27 0.50 -8.31
CA LYS A 25 2.52 -0.63 -8.87
C LYS A 25 1.04 -0.59 -8.46
N THR A 26 0.73 -0.14 -7.24
CA THR A 26 -0.67 0.08 -6.80
C THR A 26 -1.37 1.13 -7.68
N ILE A 27 -0.67 2.20 -8.08
CA ILE A 27 -1.20 3.21 -9.01
C ILE A 27 -1.39 2.63 -10.41
N GLU A 28 -0.45 1.83 -10.91
CA GLU A 28 -0.56 1.12 -12.18
C GLU A 28 -1.82 0.25 -12.23
N LEU A 29 -2.05 -0.56 -11.19
CA LEU A 29 -3.24 -1.41 -11.04
C LEU A 29 -4.56 -0.61 -10.99
N LEU A 30 -4.49 0.66 -10.58
CA LEU A 30 -5.62 1.59 -10.57
C LEU A 30 -5.83 2.32 -11.90
N GLY A 31 -5.14 1.92 -12.97
CA GLY A 31 -5.23 2.58 -14.29
C GLY A 31 -4.24 3.75 -14.46
N GLY A 32 -3.24 3.86 -13.59
CA GLY A 32 -2.14 4.81 -13.69
C GLY A 32 -2.44 6.21 -13.16
N ILE A 33 -1.45 7.10 -13.27
CA ILE A 33 -1.48 8.47 -12.72
C ILE A 33 -2.64 9.30 -13.30
N ARG A 34 -2.95 9.12 -14.59
CA ARG A 34 -4.07 9.81 -15.23
C ARG A 34 -5.39 9.47 -14.53
N LYS A 35 -5.64 8.18 -14.29
CA LYS A 35 -6.85 7.73 -13.59
C LYS A 35 -6.85 8.20 -12.15
N LEU A 36 -5.69 8.15 -11.48
CA LEU A 36 -5.54 8.69 -10.13
C LEU A 36 -5.94 10.17 -10.05
N ALA A 37 -5.55 10.99 -11.04
CA ALA A 37 -5.87 12.41 -11.12
C ALA A 37 -7.35 12.71 -11.43
N GLU A 38 -8.07 11.76 -12.04
CA GLU A 38 -9.52 11.87 -12.29
C GLU A 38 -10.34 11.67 -11.01
N TYR A 39 -9.79 10.97 -9.99
CA TYR A 39 -10.48 10.79 -8.72
C TYR A 39 -10.61 12.13 -7.97
N ARG A 40 -11.83 12.48 -7.59
CA ARG A 40 -12.14 13.76 -6.91
C ARG A 40 -11.71 13.84 -5.45
N SER A 41 -11.11 12.79 -4.89
CA SER A 41 -10.84 12.68 -3.46
C SER A 41 -9.34 12.76 -3.16
N LEU A 42 -8.96 13.79 -2.41
CA LEU A 42 -7.58 14.08 -2.03
C LEU A 42 -7.00 13.09 -1.00
N THR A 43 -7.82 12.16 -0.48
CA THR A 43 -7.42 11.20 0.57
C THR A 43 -6.84 9.91 0.01
N TRP A 44 -6.89 9.69 -1.30
CA TRP A 44 -6.42 8.46 -1.94
C TRP A 44 -4.90 8.33 -1.87
N LEU A 45 -4.16 9.41 -2.16
CA LEU A 45 -2.70 9.38 -2.18
C LEU A 45 -2.12 8.98 -0.80
N PRO A 46 -2.53 9.60 0.33
CA PRO A 46 -2.10 9.14 1.66
C PRO A 46 -2.58 7.72 2.02
N ALA A 47 -3.78 7.32 1.57
CA ALA A 47 -4.31 5.98 1.86
C ALA A 47 -3.49 4.87 1.17
N LEU A 48 -3.15 5.07 -0.10
CA LEU A 48 -2.32 4.16 -0.89
C LEU A 48 -0.90 4.08 -0.31
N ALA A 49 -0.31 5.20 0.07
CA ALA A 49 1.02 5.24 0.70
C ALA A 49 1.05 4.45 2.02
N ARG A 50 0.07 4.66 2.91
CA ARG A 50 -0.03 3.92 4.17
C ARG A 50 -0.25 2.43 3.96
N ALA A 51 -1.06 2.06 2.98
CA ALA A 51 -1.31 0.67 2.62
C ALA A 51 -0.03 -0.01 2.11
N ALA A 52 0.67 0.59 1.15
CA ALA A 52 1.94 0.09 0.62
C ALA A 52 2.96 -0.08 1.74
N TYR A 53 3.14 0.93 2.60
CA TYR A 53 4.10 0.88 3.69
C TYR A 53 3.75 -0.23 4.70
N THR A 54 2.47 -0.36 5.06
CA THR A 54 1.97 -1.42 5.95
C THR A 54 2.24 -2.81 5.39
N ILE A 55 1.96 -3.04 4.10
CA ILE A 55 2.17 -4.33 3.45
C ILE A 55 3.65 -4.68 3.39
N VAL A 56 4.52 -3.73 3.04
CA VAL A 56 5.98 -3.96 2.99
C VAL A 56 6.54 -4.33 4.36
N LEU A 57 6.19 -3.56 5.40
CA LEU A 57 6.62 -3.85 6.77
C LEU A 57 6.17 -5.23 7.23
N LYS A 58 4.96 -5.65 6.84
CA LYS A 58 4.42 -6.94 7.24
C LYS A 58 5.05 -8.10 6.47
N GLU A 59 5.05 -8.04 5.14
CA GLU A 59 5.37 -9.18 4.29
C GLU A 59 6.88 -9.39 4.14
N LYS A 60 7.66 -8.32 4.01
CA LYS A 60 9.12 -8.41 3.81
C LYS A 60 9.91 -8.35 5.11
N PHE A 61 9.50 -7.47 6.01
CA PHE A 61 10.23 -7.17 7.25
C PHE A 61 9.62 -7.83 8.50
N LEU A 62 8.52 -8.58 8.33
CA LEU A 62 7.86 -9.39 9.36
C LEU A 62 7.50 -8.62 10.64
N LYS A 63 7.29 -7.30 10.54
CA LYS A 63 6.91 -6.48 11.68
C LYS A 63 5.54 -6.91 12.22
N THR A 64 5.39 -6.79 13.54
CA THR A 64 4.13 -7.00 14.24
C THR A 64 3.15 -5.88 13.92
N GLU A 65 1.85 -6.12 14.14
CA GLU A 65 0.83 -5.08 13.94
C GLU A 65 1.06 -3.86 14.83
N GLU A 66 1.66 -4.04 16.01
CA GLU A 66 1.98 -2.97 16.96
C GLU A 66 3.12 -2.08 16.44
N GLU A 67 4.21 -2.70 15.96
CA GLU A 67 5.33 -1.98 15.36
C GLU A 67 4.88 -1.22 14.11
N ILE A 68 4.05 -1.85 13.27
CA ILE A 68 3.50 -1.20 12.07
C ILE A 68 2.65 0.01 12.45
N ALA A 69 1.75 -0.14 13.43
CA ALA A 69 0.92 0.96 13.91
C ALA A 69 1.76 2.16 14.36
N SER A 70 2.84 1.91 15.11
CA SER A 70 3.78 2.94 15.57
C SER A 70 4.55 3.59 14.42
N LEU A 71 5.07 2.81 13.47
CA LEU A 71 5.88 3.31 12.36
C LEU A 71 5.06 4.10 11.34
N VAL A 72 3.87 3.60 11.01
CA VAL A 72 2.98 4.21 10.01
C VAL A 72 2.15 5.37 10.60
N GLY A 73 2.02 5.42 11.92
CA GLY A 73 1.22 6.43 12.62
C GLY A 73 -0.29 6.21 12.47
N ILE A 74 -0.75 4.96 12.58
CA ILE A 74 -2.16 4.56 12.50
C ILE A 74 -2.53 3.60 13.63
N THR A 75 -3.83 3.39 13.85
CA THR A 75 -4.27 2.43 14.88
C THR A 75 -3.98 0.99 14.48
N LYS A 76 -3.73 0.11 15.45
CA LYS A 76 -3.61 -1.35 15.22
C LYS A 76 -4.84 -1.95 14.52
N ASN A 77 -6.03 -1.40 14.78
CA ASN A 77 -7.24 -1.83 14.08
C ASN A 77 -7.18 -1.49 12.59
N THR A 78 -6.71 -0.28 12.24
CA THR A 78 -6.49 0.11 10.84
C THR A 78 -5.47 -0.81 10.16
N VAL A 79 -4.37 -1.17 10.85
CA VAL A 79 -3.40 -2.15 10.35
C VAL A 79 -4.08 -3.48 10.04
N ARG A 80 -4.87 -4.03 10.98
CA ARG A 80 -5.63 -5.28 10.75
C ARG A 80 -6.57 -5.20 9.56
N MET A 81 -7.26 -4.07 9.40
CA MET A 81 -8.16 -3.85 8.26
C MET A 81 -7.41 -3.82 6.93
N ILE A 82 -6.22 -3.21 6.87
CA ILE A 82 -5.34 -3.22 5.68
C ILE A 82 -4.88 -4.64 5.40
N LEU A 83 -4.35 -5.34 6.40
CA LEU A 83 -3.77 -6.67 6.23
C LEU A 83 -4.81 -7.73 5.85
N ARG A 84 -6.06 -7.61 6.28
CA ARG A 84 -7.15 -8.56 5.97
C ARG A 84 -7.94 -8.21 4.71
N ALA A 85 -7.60 -7.11 4.04
CA ALA A 85 -8.35 -6.66 2.89
C ALA A 85 -8.28 -7.66 1.73
N ASP A 86 -9.44 -7.96 1.14
CA ASP A 86 -9.60 -8.89 0.04
C ASP A 86 -9.40 -8.18 -1.33
N PRO A 87 -8.41 -8.62 -2.14
CA PRO A 87 -8.17 -8.11 -3.49
C PRO A 87 -9.39 -8.13 -4.42
N GLU A 88 -10.20 -9.19 -4.39
CA GLU A 88 -11.36 -9.33 -5.30
C GLU A 88 -12.42 -8.28 -4.98
N ILE A 89 -12.70 -8.08 -3.69
CA ILE A 89 -13.65 -7.07 -3.21
C ILE A 89 -13.16 -5.66 -3.58
N ALA A 90 -11.85 -5.41 -3.52
CA ALA A 90 -11.29 -4.11 -3.86
C ALA A 90 -11.39 -3.81 -5.36
N LEU A 91 -11.06 -4.78 -6.21
CA LEU A 91 -11.20 -4.67 -7.67
C LEU A 91 -12.65 -4.43 -8.09
N LYS A 92 -13.60 -5.15 -7.47
CA LYS A 92 -15.02 -4.94 -7.72
C LYS A 92 -15.45 -3.49 -7.40
N LYS A 93 -15.01 -2.95 -6.26
CA LYS A 93 -15.31 -1.56 -5.87
C LYS A 93 -14.70 -0.53 -6.81
N ILE A 94 -13.50 -0.80 -7.35
CA ILE A 94 -12.89 0.09 -8.35
C ILE A 94 -13.74 0.11 -9.63
N LYS A 95 -14.19 -1.06 -10.11
CA LYS A 95 -15.09 -1.12 -11.29
C LYS A 95 -16.40 -0.38 -11.05
N GLU A 96 -17.02 -0.57 -9.88
CA GLU A 96 -18.25 0.14 -9.50
C GLU A 96 -18.05 1.67 -9.39
N LEU A 97 -16.83 2.12 -9.05
CA LEU A 97 -16.46 3.54 -9.06
C LEU A 97 -16.30 4.09 -10.48
N GLU A 98 -15.72 3.30 -11.40
CA GLU A 98 -15.56 3.68 -12.81
C GLU A 98 -16.88 3.73 -13.57
N GLU A 99 -17.80 2.83 -13.27
CA GLU A 99 -19.12 2.73 -13.91
C GLU A 99 -20.12 3.80 -13.41
N GLY A 100 -19.69 4.67 -12.48
CA GLY A 100 -20.45 5.87 -12.10
C GLY A 100 -21.71 5.59 -11.28
N PHE A 101 -21.78 4.46 -10.56
CA PHE A 101 -22.93 4.15 -9.72
C PHE A 101 -23.15 5.22 -8.63
N PRO A 102 -24.38 5.74 -8.45
CA PRO A 102 -24.63 6.90 -7.59
C PRO A 102 -24.30 6.70 -6.10
N GLU A 103 -24.33 5.45 -5.63
CA GLU A 103 -24.06 5.03 -4.23
C GLU A 103 -22.55 4.99 -3.90
N THR A 104 -21.67 4.89 -4.92
CA THR A 104 -20.22 4.75 -4.78
C THR A 104 -19.45 6.07 -4.82
N LYS A 105 -20.09 7.23 -4.58
CA LYS A 105 -19.38 8.50 -4.27
C LYS A 105 -18.46 8.45 -3.03
N LYS A 106 -18.30 7.28 -2.40
CA LYS A 106 -17.57 7.08 -1.15
C LYS A 106 -16.10 6.83 -1.46
N GLU A 107 -15.29 7.73 -0.93
CA GLU A 107 -13.82 7.71 -0.81
C GLU A 107 -13.24 6.28 -0.74
N LEU A 108 -12.11 6.05 -1.42
CA LEU A 108 -11.36 4.82 -1.29
C LEU A 108 -10.89 4.70 0.16
N LYS A 109 -11.57 3.84 0.91
CA LYS A 109 -11.20 3.58 2.29
C LYS A 109 -9.86 2.86 2.33
N VAL A 110 -9.11 3.10 3.39
CA VAL A 110 -7.75 2.57 3.60
C VAL A 110 -7.66 1.04 3.45
N HIS A 111 -8.73 0.29 3.75
CA HIS A 111 -8.77 -1.16 3.50
C HIS A 111 -8.84 -1.52 2.02
N THR A 112 -9.57 -0.77 1.19
CA THR A 112 -9.57 -1.00 -0.27
C THR A 112 -8.18 -0.72 -0.85
N ALA A 113 -7.49 0.32 -0.37
CA ALA A 113 -6.07 0.55 -0.69
C ALA A 113 -5.17 -0.61 -0.24
N GLY A 114 -5.45 -1.21 0.93
CA GLY A 114 -4.73 -2.36 1.47
C GLY A 114 -4.76 -3.59 0.57
N ALA A 115 -5.92 -3.92 0.03
CA ALA A 115 -6.12 -5.05 -0.87
C ALA A 115 -5.33 -4.89 -2.18
N ILE A 116 -5.33 -3.69 -2.77
CA ILE A 116 -4.59 -3.40 -4.01
C ILE A 116 -3.08 -3.41 -3.74
N ALA A 117 -2.63 -2.80 -2.63
CA ALA A 117 -1.21 -2.81 -2.24
C ALA A 117 -0.69 -4.24 -2.00
N ARG A 118 -1.53 -5.12 -1.43
CA ARG A 118 -1.21 -6.55 -1.28
C ARG A 118 -1.04 -7.23 -2.64
N LEU A 119 -1.91 -6.94 -3.61
CA LEU A 119 -1.79 -7.47 -4.97
C LEU A 119 -0.51 -6.96 -5.65
N ALA A 120 -0.27 -5.65 -5.59
CA ALA A 120 0.94 -5.01 -6.11
C ALA A 120 2.23 -5.63 -5.55
N TYR A 121 2.29 -5.86 -4.23
CA TYR A 121 3.44 -6.52 -3.60
C TYR A 121 3.65 -7.95 -4.12
N LYS A 122 2.57 -8.71 -4.34
CA LYS A 122 2.64 -10.07 -4.89
C LYS A 122 3.19 -10.06 -6.30
N GLU A 123 2.69 -9.18 -7.18
CA GLU A 123 3.17 -9.06 -8.56
C GLU A 123 4.67 -8.73 -8.61
N ILE A 124 5.11 -7.73 -7.84
CA ILE A 124 6.54 -7.38 -7.73
C ILE A 124 7.36 -8.56 -7.23
N SER A 125 6.87 -9.28 -6.21
CA SER A 125 7.56 -10.44 -5.65
C SER A 125 7.60 -11.63 -6.62
N SER A 126 6.66 -11.71 -7.56
CA SER A 126 6.59 -12.71 -8.63
C SER A 126 7.29 -12.27 -9.92
N GLY A 127 7.88 -11.07 -9.96
CA GLY A 127 8.59 -10.54 -11.13
C GLY A 127 7.68 -9.98 -12.23
N GLN A 128 6.47 -9.55 -11.89
CA GLN A 128 5.46 -8.95 -12.77
C GLN A 128 5.26 -7.44 -12.50
#